data_AF-A0A3L7U7F3-F1
#
_entry.id   AF-A0A3L7U7F3-F1
#
_cell.length_a   1.000
_cell.length_b   1.000
_cell.length_c   1.000
_cell.angle_alpha   90.00
_cell.angle_beta   90.00
_cell.angle_gamma   90.00
#
_symmetry.space_group_name_H-M   'P 1'
#
loop_
_entity.id
_entity.type
_entity.pdbx_description
1 polymer ?
#
loop_
_entity_poly.entity_id
_entity_poly.type
_entity_poly.pdbx_seq_one_letter_code
_entity_poly.pdbx_strand_id
1 'polypeptide(L)'
;MSEGSGDAETGLPDWATEKLAEAYHRIQNQLGGQKLWYERFTDADRSKFTDPWPKVWANNQGTIGMWCKARGASWNRAIVEAAHALGFLDGPTRDAVIAVLSAEDDNATKAHPIPNDTRVLPVWKKANGELWYRSELIRRVKPAAANLRLILNHFQDIGWPKSIYDPFPPDVKFPNRRRRAVATLNQGLMGICFSCKGNGTSISWALDDGQTSDGGTAPA
;
A
#
# COMPACT_ATOMS: atom_id res chain seq x y z
N MET A 1 2.62 38.63 -16.30
CA MET A 1 3.30 37.76 -15.33
C MET A 1 2.22 36.91 -14.70
N SER A 2 1.96 35.73 -15.28
CA SER A 2 0.90 34.86 -14.78
C SER A 2 1.51 33.94 -13.74
N GLU A 3 1.10 34.13 -12.49
CA GLU A 3 1.35 33.20 -11.40
C GLU A 3 0.61 31.90 -11.73
N GLY A 4 1.37 30.88 -12.10
CA GLY A 4 0.85 29.53 -12.28
C GLY A 4 0.30 29.04 -10.95
N SER A 5 -1.00 28.80 -10.92
CA SER A 5 -1.68 28.05 -9.87
C SER A 5 -0.98 26.70 -9.73
N GLY A 6 -0.08 26.59 -8.75
CA GLY A 6 0.58 25.36 -8.39
C GLY A 6 -0.46 24.43 -7.78
N ASP A 7 -0.97 23.51 -8.60
CA ASP A 7 -1.60 22.30 -8.09
C ASP A 7 -0.62 21.68 -7.11
N ALA A 8 -0.94 21.77 -5.82
CA ALA A 8 -0.17 21.13 -4.78
C ALA A 8 -0.18 19.62 -5.10
N GLU A 9 0.89 19.12 -5.70
CA GLU A 9 1.14 17.71 -5.86
C GLU A 9 1.15 17.07 -4.47
N THR A 10 -0.03 16.57 -4.09
CA THR A 10 -0.33 15.87 -2.84
C THR A 10 0.29 14.47 -2.84
N GLY A 11 1.60 14.39 -3.07
CA GLY A 11 2.35 13.14 -3.07
C GLY A 11 3.78 13.31 -2.54
N LEU A 12 4.37 12.17 -2.19
CA LEU A 12 5.76 12.09 -1.78
C LEU A 12 6.70 12.65 -2.86
N PRO A 13 7.74 13.42 -2.48
CA PRO A 13 8.80 13.81 -3.39
C PRO A 13 9.40 12.61 -4.13
N ASP A 14 9.79 12.79 -5.40
CA ASP A 14 10.31 11.72 -6.25
C ASP A 14 11.50 10.98 -5.61
N TRP A 15 12.44 11.72 -5.01
CA TRP A 15 13.61 11.14 -4.35
C TRP A 15 13.23 10.19 -3.20
N ALA A 16 12.16 10.51 -2.44
CA ALA A 16 11.70 9.69 -1.34
C ALA A 16 11.00 8.43 -1.87
N THR A 17 10.21 8.57 -2.94
CA THR A 17 9.58 7.44 -3.64
C THR A 17 10.62 6.48 -4.21
N GLU A 18 11.69 6.99 -4.83
CA GLU A 18 12.80 6.20 -5.34
C GLU A 18 13.51 5.44 -4.21
N LYS A 19 13.81 6.11 -3.09
CA LYS A 19 14.45 5.47 -1.95
C LYS A 19 13.59 4.40 -1.30
N LEU A 20 12.28 4.62 -1.20
CA LEU A 20 11.35 3.59 -0.72
C LEU A 20 11.34 2.37 -1.64
N ALA A 21 11.29 2.56 -2.96
CA ALA A 21 11.32 1.47 -3.93
C ALA A 21 12.63 0.68 -3.86
N GLU A 22 13.77 1.36 -3.79
CA GLU A 22 15.08 0.74 -3.65
C GLU A 22 15.16 -0.08 -2.34
N ALA A 23 14.79 0.53 -1.21
CA ALA A 23 14.79 -0.11 0.10
C ALA A 23 13.88 -1.35 0.11
N TYR A 24 12.67 -1.23 -0.41
CA TYR A 24 11.69 -2.31 -0.54
C TYR A 24 12.29 -3.52 -1.26
N HIS A 25 12.89 -3.33 -2.43
CA HIS A 25 13.50 -4.41 -3.20
C HIS A 25 14.66 -5.09 -2.46
N ARG A 26 15.49 -4.32 -1.75
CA ARG A 26 16.64 -4.86 -1.02
C ARG A 26 16.22 -5.72 0.18
N ILE A 27 15.11 -5.40 0.86
CA ILE A 27 14.72 -6.09 2.09
C ILE A 27 13.77 -7.28 1.90
N GLN A 28 13.15 -7.42 0.72
CA GLN A 28 12.10 -8.43 0.49
C GLN A 28 12.61 -9.84 0.15
N ASN A 29 13.92 -10.10 0.31
CA ASN A 29 14.46 -11.45 0.17
C ASN A 29 14.43 -12.23 1.49
N GLN A 30 14.36 -13.55 1.41
CA GLN A 30 14.25 -14.43 2.59
C GLN A 30 15.46 -14.32 3.53
N LEU A 31 16.67 -14.09 3.01
CA LEU A 31 17.86 -13.89 3.83
C LEU A 31 17.78 -12.60 4.67
N GLY A 32 17.26 -11.52 4.07
CA GLY A 32 16.96 -10.27 4.78
C GLY A 32 15.95 -10.49 5.89
N GLY A 33 14.87 -11.23 5.61
CA GLY A 33 13.90 -11.63 6.64
C GLY A 33 14.52 -12.49 7.76
N GLN A 34 15.44 -13.38 7.42
CA GLN A 34 16.12 -14.25 8.38
C GLN A 34 17.01 -13.41 9.31
N LYS A 35 17.82 -12.53 8.74
CA LYS A 35 18.70 -11.63 9.47
C LYS A 35 17.90 -10.72 10.40
N LEU A 36 16.79 -10.18 9.90
CA LEU A 36 15.85 -9.39 10.69
C LEU A 36 15.34 -10.17 11.92
N TRP A 37 14.87 -11.39 11.69
CA TRP A 37 14.25 -12.23 12.72
C TRP A 37 15.22 -12.66 13.83
N TYR A 38 16.45 -13.04 13.48
CA TYR A 38 17.41 -13.54 14.44
C TYR A 38 18.27 -12.44 15.07
N GLU A 39 18.61 -11.38 14.33
CA GLU A 39 19.57 -10.37 14.79
C GLU A 39 18.92 -9.04 15.22
N ARG A 40 17.72 -8.71 14.70
CA ARG A 40 17.11 -7.38 14.93
C ARG A 40 15.82 -7.42 15.73
N PHE A 41 15.06 -8.51 15.68
CA PHE A 41 13.87 -8.67 16.50
C PHE A 41 14.24 -9.09 17.91
N THR A 42 13.71 -8.34 18.87
CA THR A 42 13.78 -8.67 20.30
C THR A 42 12.84 -9.83 20.64
N ASP A 43 12.95 -10.39 21.85
CA ASP A 43 11.99 -11.40 22.29
C ASP A 43 10.55 -10.86 22.37
N ALA A 44 10.38 -9.59 22.71
CA ALA A 44 9.10 -8.91 22.69
C ALA A 44 8.53 -8.70 21.27
N ASP A 45 9.40 -8.52 20.27
CA ASP A 45 8.98 -8.51 18.86
C ASP A 45 8.52 -9.91 18.45
N ARG A 46 9.34 -10.94 18.76
CA ARG A 46 9.08 -12.34 18.36
C ARG A 46 7.85 -12.94 19.05
N SER A 47 7.53 -12.54 20.28
CA SER A 47 6.35 -13.03 21.01
C SER A 47 5.02 -12.63 20.36
N LYS A 48 5.02 -11.69 19.41
CA LYS A 48 3.83 -11.30 18.63
C LYS A 48 3.49 -12.27 17.50
N PHE A 49 4.30 -13.31 17.31
CA PHE A 49 4.14 -14.31 16.27
C PHE A 49 4.01 -15.71 16.87
N THR A 50 3.13 -16.51 16.29
CA THR A 50 2.88 -17.90 16.69
C THR A 50 3.68 -18.91 15.85
N ASP A 51 4.02 -18.54 14.62
CA ASP A 51 4.70 -19.42 13.68
C ASP A 51 6.22 -19.39 13.88
N PRO A 52 6.93 -20.51 13.67
CA PRO A 52 8.39 -20.52 13.63
C PRO A 52 8.90 -20.01 12.27
N TRP A 53 10.19 -19.68 12.21
CA TRP A 53 10.90 -19.48 10.94
C TRP A 53 10.92 -20.78 10.11
N PRO A 54 10.78 -20.76 8.77
CA PRO A 54 10.51 -19.61 7.90
C PRO A 54 9.01 -19.32 7.70
N LYS A 55 8.11 -20.10 8.31
CA LYS A 55 6.65 -19.95 8.13
C LYS A 55 6.16 -18.57 8.55
N VAL A 56 6.71 -18.00 9.62
CA VAL A 56 6.38 -16.64 10.07
C VAL A 56 6.59 -15.60 8.98
N TRP A 57 7.66 -15.72 8.18
CA TRP A 57 7.94 -14.79 7.09
C TRP A 57 6.94 -14.92 5.95
N ALA A 58 6.66 -16.15 5.52
CA ALA A 58 5.67 -16.41 4.48
C ALA A 58 4.25 -15.96 4.89
N ASN A 59 3.86 -16.19 6.14
CA ASN A 59 2.53 -15.89 6.65
C ASN A 59 2.30 -14.41 6.97
N ASN A 60 3.36 -13.61 7.17
CA ASN A 60 3.27 -12.20 7.55
C ASN A 60 3.82 -11.29 6.43
N GLN A 61 3.56 -11.63 5.17
CA GLN A 61 3.89 -10.80 4.00
C GLN A 61 5.39 -10.42 3.90
N GLY A 62 6.27 -11.33 4.32
CA GLY A 62 7.70 -11.15 4.29
C GLY A 62 8.23 -10.19 5.35
N THR A 63 9.36 -9.55 5.05
CA THR A 63 10.14 -8.75 5.99
C THR A 63 9.37 -7.53 6.51
N ILE A 64 8.60 -6.87 5.63
CA ILE A 64 7.89 -5.62 5.95
C ILE A 64 6.67 -5.91 6.80
N GLY A 65 5.84 -6.88 6.44
CA GLY A 65 4.66 -7.22 7.23
C GLY A 65 5.03 -7.73 8.63
N MET A 66 6.14 -8.47 8.76
CA MET A 66 6.72 -8.79 10.07
C MET A 66 7.09 -7.52 10.85
N TRP A 67 7.76 -6.54 10.23
CA TRP A 67 8.13 -5.28 10.91
C TRP A 67 6.89 -4.49 11.35
N CYS A 68 5.90 -4.33 10.47
CA CYS A 68 4.63 -3.68 10.78
C CYS A 68 3.95 -4.32 11.99
N LYS A 69 3.81 -5.65 11.99
CA LYS A 69 3.17 -6.38 13.10
C LYS A 69 3.97 -6.32 14.40
N ALA A 70 5.30 -6.40 14.29
CA ALA A 70 6.18 -6.35 15.45
C ALA A 70 6.16 -4.96 16.12
N ARG A 71 6.05 -3.86 15.36
CA ARG A 71 6.32 -2.51 15.89
C ARG A 71 5.18 -1.51 15.72
N GLY A 72 4.07 -1.90 15.09
CA GLY A 72 2.93 -1.02 14.83
C GLY A 72 3.26 0.11 13.85
N ALA A 73 4.29 -0.06 13.02
CA ALA A 73 4.68 0.94 12.03
C ALA A 73 3.78 0.88 10.78
N SER A 74 3.58 2.02 10.12
CA SER A 74 2.98 2.06 8.77
C SER A 74 3.88 1.34 7.77
N TRP A 75 3.31 0.90 6.63
CA TRP A 75 4.04 0.10 5.65
C TRP A 75 5.30 0.82 5.11
N ASN A 76 5.17 2.10 4.73
CA ASN A 76 6.29 2.88 4.22
C ASN A 76 7.35 3.10 5.30
N ARG A 77 6.94 3.39 6.53
CA ARG A 77 7.86 3.52 7.66
C ARG A 77 8.59 2.21 7.95
N ALA A 78 7.88 1.08 7.88
CA ALA A 78 8.45 -0.24 8.06
C ALA A 78 9.49 -0.58 6.98
N ILE A 79 9.28 -0.17 5.72
CA ILE A 79 10.29 -0.31 4.66
C ILE A 79 11.59 0.41 5.05
N VAL A 80 11.48 1.68 5.45
CA VAL A 80 12.63 2.53 5.79
C VAL A 80 13.37 2.02 7.02
N GLU A 81 12.63 1.71 8.09
CA GLU A 81 13.21 1.25 9.34
C GLU A 81 13.85 -0.14 9.20
N ALA A 82 13.21 -1.08 8.49
CA ALA A 82 13.77 -2.39 8.24
C ALA A 82 15.02 -2.32 7.35
N ALA A 83 15.03 -1.46 6.31
CA ALA A 83 16.20 -1.25 5.46
C ALA A 83 17.38 -0.67 6.24
N HIS A 84 17.13 0.32 7.10
CA HIS A 84 18.16 0.86 8.00
C HIS A 84 18.68 -0.20 8.97
N ALA A 85 17.79 -0.98 9.61
CA ALA A 85 18.18 -2.04 10.53
C ALA A 85 19.05 -3.13 9.86
N LEU A 86 18.79 -3.41 8.59
CA LEU A 86 19.58 -4.38 7.80
C LEU A 86 20.86 -3.77 7.19
N GLY A 87 21.09 -2.45 7.33
CA GLY A 87 22.27 -1.75 6.82
C GLY A 87 22.20 -1.36 5.35
N PHE A 88 21.00 -1.35 4.75
CA PHE A 88 20.79 -0.93 3.36
C PHE A 88 20.48 0.56 3.22
N LEU A 89 20.23 1.25 4.33
CA LEU A 89 19.96 2.67 4.38
C LEU A 89 20.77 3.28 5.53
N ASP A 90 21.47 4.38 5.27
CA ASP A 90 22.17 5.11 6.33
C ASP A 90 21.18 5.91 7.20
N GLY A 91 21.65 6.32 8.38
CA GLY A 91 20.85 7.09 9.34
C GLY A 91 20.29 8.40 8.77
N PRO A 92 21.12 9.27 8.16
CA PRO A 92 20.64 10.52 7.57
C PRO A 92 19.54 10.34 6.53
N THR A 93 19.69 9.37 5.62
CA THR A 93 18.69 9.09 4.58
C THR A 93 17.41 8.54 5.20
N ARG A 94 17.53 7.65 6.20
CA ARG A 94 16.38 7.14 6.97
C ARG A 94 15.57 8.28 7.58
N ASP A 95 16.24 9.20 8.26
CA ASP A 95 15.60 10.32 8.95
C ASP A 95 14.93 11.28 7.97
N ALA A 96 15.59 11.57 6.84
CA ALA A 96 15.01 12.39 5.78
C ALA A 96 13.72 11.77 5.22
N VAL A 97 13.71 10.47 4.91
CA VAL A 97 12.50 9.80 4.38
C VAL A 97 11.39 9.74 5.44
N ILE A 98 11.73 9.43 6.70
CA ILE A 98 10.74 9.41 7.80
C ILE A 98 10.13 10.80 8.02
N ALA A 99 10.90 11.87 7.92
CA ALA A 99 10.39 13.24 8.07
C ALA A 99 9.32 13.55 7.01
N VAL A 100 9.55 13.16 5.76
CA VAL A 100 8.58 13.29 4.68
C VAL A 100 7.34 12.43 4.92
N LEU A 101 7.51 11.17 5.32
CA LEU A 101 6.40 10.26 5.60
C LEU A 101 5.53 10.74 6.78
N SER A 102 6.17 11.27 7.83
CA SER A 102 5.46 11.79 9.00
C SER A 102 4.66 13.04 8.64
N ALA A 103 5.16 13.87 7.73
CA ALA A 103 4.39 15.00 7.22
C ALA A 103 3.14 14.53 6.45
N GLU A 104 3.19 13.42 5.70
CA GLU A 104 2.00 12.85 5.07
C GLU A 104 1.05 12.19 6.08
N ASP A 105 1.56 11.42 7.04
CA ASP A 105 0.75 10.80 8.09
C ASP A 105 0.08 11.90 8.93
N ASP A 106 0.81 12.97 9.28
CA ASP A 106 0.29 14.14 9.98
C ASP A 106 -0.66 14.96 9.11
N ASN A 107 -0.45 15.09 7.80
CA ASN A 107 -1.37 15.82 6.92
C ASN A 107 -2.65 15.00 6.66
N ALA A 108 -2.54 13.67 6.58
CA ALA A 108 -3.67 12.76 6.62
C ALA A 108 -4.44 12.85 7.96
N THR A 109 -3.75 13.17 9.06
CA THR A 109 -4.33 13.34 10.40
C THR A 109 -4.85 14.77 10.66
N LYS A 110 -4.24 15.81 10.07
CA LYS A 110 -4.58 17.24 10.21
C LYS A 110 -5.61 17.72 9.18
N ALA A 111 -5.96 16.90 8.19
CA ALA A 111 -7.12 17.11 7.34
C ALA A 111 -8.42 16.92 8.15
N HIS A 112 -8.71 17.89 9.04
CA HIS A 112 -9.87 17.98 9.94
C HIS A 112 -10.17 16.70 10.75
N PRO A 113 -10.22 16.75 12.09
CA PRO A 113 -11.01 15.76 12.81
C PRO A 113 -12.47 15.99 12.41
N ILE A 114 -12.92 15.40 11.30
CA ILE A 114 -14.33 15.29 11.00
C ILE A 114 -14.87 14.45 12.16
N PRO A 115 -15.72 15.04 13.02
CA PRO A 115 -16.18 14.36 14.21
C PRO A 115 -16.94 13.12 13.78
N ASN A 116 -16.41 11.94 14.13
CA ASN A 116 -17.14 10.69 14.07
C ASN A 116 -17.66 10.30 12.67
N ASP A 117 -16.87 10.55 11.62
CA ASP A 117 -17.19 10.06 10.28
C ASP A 117 -17.08 8.53 10.30
N THR A 118 -18.22 7.86 10.43
CA THR A 118 -18.44 6.44 10.15
C THR A 118 -18.18 6.18 8.66
N ARG A 119 -16.97 6.46 8.18
CA ARG A 119 -16.52 6.08 6.85
C ARG A 119 -16.51 4.57 6.84
N VAL A 120 -17.57 4.00 6.30
CA VAL A 120 -17.71 2.55 6.16
C VAL A 120 -16.56 2.08 5.28
N LEU A 121 -15.54 1.47 5.88
CA LEU A 121 -14.42 0.93 5.12
C LEU A 121 -14.90 -0.24 4.25
N PRO A 122 -14.32 -0.45 3.06
CA PRO A 122 -14.58 -1.66 2.32
C PRO A 122 -14.14 -2.90 3.11
N VAL A 123 -14.80 -4.03 2.86
CA VAL A 123 -14.49 -5.31 3.51
C VAL A 123 -14.28 -6.37 2.44
N TRP A 124 -13.08 -6.94 2.40
CA TRP A 124 -12.71 -8.01 1.47
C TRP A 124 -12.74 -9.37 2.18
N LYS A 125 -13.71 -10.21 1.80
CA LYS A 125 -13.84 -11.60 2.27
C LYS A 125 -13.04 -12.53 1.36
N LYS A 126 -11.73 -12.67 1.66
CA LYS A 126 -10.77 -13.47 0.88
C LYS A 126 -11.25 -14.90 0.58
N ALA A 127 -11.88 -15.57 1.55
CA ALA A 127 -12.35 -16.96 1.39
C ALA A 127 -13.37 -17.10 0.24
N ASN A 128 -14.31 -16.16 0.17
CA ASN A 128 -15.42 -16.20 -0.79
C ASN A 128 -15.08 -15.44 -2.09
N GLY A 129 -14.03 -14.62 -2.06
CA GLY A 129 -13.71 -13.74 -3.16
C GLY A 129 -14.71 -12.57 -3.29
N GLU A 130 -15.19 -12.05 -2.18
CA GLU A 130 -16.25 -11.03 -2.17
C GLU A 130 -15.76 -9.70 -1.58
N LEU A 131 -15.95 -8.61 -2.32
CA LEU A 131 -15.68 -7.24 -1.88
C LEU A 131 -16.99 -6.55 -1.54
N TRP A 132 -17.10 -6.12 -0.31
CA TRP A 132 -18.27 -5.46 0.26
C TRP A 132 -17.96 -3.99 0.58
N TYR A 133 -18.95 -3.12 0.46
CA TYR A 133 -18.87 -1.73 0.87
C TYR A 133 -20.27 -1.27 1.29
N ARG A 134 -20.42 -0.58 2.43
CA ARG A 134 -21.73 -0.19 2.99
C ARG A 134 -22.75 -1.33 3.10
N SER A 135 -22.27 -2.51 3.51
CA SER A 135 -23.07 -3.74 3.61
C SER A 135 -23.63 -4.26 2.28
N GLU A 136 -23.19 -3.71 1.15
CA GLU A 136 -23.54 -4.17 -0.19
C GLU A 136 -22.38 -4.94 -0.84
N LEU A 137 -22.71 -6.01 -1.56
CA LEU A 137 -21.74 -6.76 -2.33
C LEU A 137 -21.46 -6.03 -3.64
N ILE A 138 -20.37 -5.26 -3.69
CA ILE A 138 -20.03 -4.45 -4.86
C ILE A 138 -19.25 -5.22 -5.91
N ARG A 139 -18.56 -6.32 -5.53
CA ARG A 139 -17.81 -7.13 -6.51
C ARG A 139 -17.54 -8.57 -6.04
N ARG A 140 -17.64 -9.52 -6.97
CA ARG A 140 -17.11 -10.89 -6.84
C ARG A 140 -15.86 -11.07 -7.70
N VAL A 141 -14.78 -11.58 -7.12
CA VAL A 141 -13.50 -11.82 -7.79
C VAL A 141 -13.20 -13.32 -7.82
N LYS A 142 -13.14 -13.88 -9.02
CA LYS A 142 -12.86 -15.30 -9.27
C LYS A 142 -11.51 -15.71 -8.65
N PRO A 143 -11.35 -16.95 -8.14
CA PRO A 143 -10.07 -17.45 -7.64
C PRO A 143 -8.90 -17.30 -8.63
N ALA A 144 -9.16 -17.46 -9.93
CA ALA A 144 -8.17 -17.33 -10.99
C ALA A 144 -7.66 -15.88 -11.21
N ALA A 145 -8.34 -14.86 -10.68
CA ALA A 145 -7.94 -13.46 -10.81
C ALA A 145 -6.90 -13.08 -9.74
N ALA A 146 -5.73 -13.74 -9.77
CA ALA A 146 -4.68 -13.61 -8.76
C ALA A 146 -4.26 -12.16 -8.49
N ASN A 147 -4.14 -11.34 -9.54
CA ASN A 147 -3.72 -9.94 -9.43
C ASN A 147 -4.73 -9.07 -8.67
N LEU A 148 -6.03 -9.25 -8.91
CA LEU A 148 -7.08 -8.48 -8.22
C LEU A 148 -7.14 -8.90 -6.74
N ARG A 149 -7.07 -10.22 -6.49
CA ARG A 149 -7.03 -10.77 -5.13
C ARG A 149 -5.81 -10.27 -4.36
N LEU A 150 -4.66 -10.13 -5.01
CA LEU A 150 -3.43 -9.61 -4.40
C LEU A 150 -3.63 -8.17 -3.92
N ILE A 151 -4.16 -7.28 -4.76
CA ILE A 151 -4.47 -5.90 -4.40
C ILE A 151 -5.44 -5.85 -3.20
N LEU A 152 -6.56 -6.57 -3.29
CA LEU A 152 -7.60 -6.55 -2.26
C LEU A 152 -7.14 -7.19 -0.94
N ASN A 153 -6.37 -8.27 -0.99
CA ASN A 153 -5.73 -8.83 0.19
C ASN A 153 -4.82 -7.79 0.83
N HIS A 154 -4.02 -7.07 0.04
CA HIS A 154 -3.09 -6.11 0.62
C HIS A 154 -3.81 -4.96 1.32
N PHE A 155 -4.85 -4.38 0.71
CA PHE A 155 -5.70 -3.39 1.38
C PHE A 155 -6.32 -3.95 2.67
N GLN A 156 -6.88 -5.16 2.63
CA GLN A 156 -7.53 -5.77 3.79
C GLN A 156 -6.55 -6.06 4.93
N ASP A 157 -5.37 -6.57 4.61
CA ASP A 157 -4.36 -6.97 5.58
C ASP A 157 -3.77 -5.78 6.33
N ILE A 158 -3.81 -4.57 5.74
CA ILE A 158 -3.32 -3.33 6.37
C ILE A 158 -4.43 -2.33 6.74
N GLY A 159 -5.69 -2.76 6.71
CA GLY A 159 -6.82 -1.98 7.24
C GLY A 159 -7.35 -0.88 6.31
N TRP A 160 -7.27 -1.06 4.99
CA TRP A 160 -7.83 -0.17 3.98
C TRP A 160 -7.33 1.29 4.03
N PRO A 161 -6.01 1.55 4.09
CA PRO A 161 -5.48 2.90 4.02
C PRO A 161 -5.80 3.53 2.66
N LYS A 162 -5.70 4.86 2.58
CA LYS A 162 -6.03 5.62 1.36
C LYS A 162 -5.23 5.16 0.13
N SER A 163 -3.98 4.74 0.35
CA SER A 163 -3.10 4.18 -0.67
C SER A 163 -2.24 3.05 -0.10
N ILE A 164 -1.84 2.14 -0.99
CA ILE A 164 -0.86 1.08 -0.73
C ILE A 164 0.28 1.19 -1.72
N TYR A 165 1.46 0.76 -1.30
CA TYR A 165 2.56 0.52 -2.24
C TYR A 165 2.18 -0.64 -3.18
N ASP A 166 2.79 -0.68 -4.36
CA ASP A 166 2.58 -1.73 -5.34
C ASP A 166 2.84 -3.13 -4.73
N PRO A 167 1.79 -3.98 -4.55
CA PRO A 167 1.98 -5.33 -4.03
C PRO A 167 2.59 -6.28 -5.07
N PHE A 168 2.66 -5.87 -6.34
CA PHE A 168 3.17 -6.72 -7.39
C PHE A 168 4.70 -6.90 -7.26
N PRO A 169 5.22 -8.12 -7.43
CA PRO A 169 6.66 -8.30 -7.55
C PRO A 169 7.16 -7.53 -8.78
N PRO A 170 8.39 -6.98 -8.76
CA PRO A 170 8.96 -6.30 -9.92
C PRO A 170 8.95 -7.27 -11.12
N ASP A 171 8.28 -6.86 -12.20
CA ASP A 171 8.11 -7.69 -13.40
C ASP A 171 8.40 -6.89 -14.66
N VAL A 172 9.58 -7.14 -15.22
CA VAL A 172 10.07 -6.48 -16.44
C VAL A 172 9.26 -6.88 -17.67
N LYS A 173 8.62 -8.07 -17.66
CA LYS A 173 7.86 -8.57 -18.82
C LYS A 173 6.50 -7.89 -18.94
N PHE A 174 5.90 -7.46 -17.83
CA PHE A 174 4.55 -6.90 -17.81
C PHE A 174 4.49 -5.58 -17.03
N PRO A 175 5.11 -4.50 -17.52
CA PRO A 175 5.14 -3.20 -16.83
C PRO A 175 3.75 -2.60 -16.61
N ASN A 176 2.77 -2.98 -17.45
CA ASN A 176 1.38 -2.52 -17.38
C ASN A 176 0.45 -3.44 -16.57
N ARG A 177 0.98 -4.48 -15.89
CA ARG A 177 0.16 -5.44 -15.12
C ARG A 177 -0.70 -4.74 -14.08
N ARG A 178 -0.13 -3.80 -13.32
CA ARG A 178 -0.84 -3.04 -12.28
C ARG A 178 -1.99 -2.20 -12.85
N ARG A 179 -1.71 -1.39 -13.88
CA ARG A 179 -2.73 -0.55 -14.54
C ARG A 179 -3.89 -1.38 -15.08
N ARG A 180 -3.58 -2.53 -15.72
CA ARG A 180 -4.60 -3.47 -16.19
C ARG A 180 -5.41 -4.06 -15.04
N ALA A 181 -4.75 -4.48 -13.96
CA ALA A 181 -5.42 -5.04 -12.78
C ALA A 181 -6.38 -4.02 -12.13
N VAL A 182 -5.94 -2.75 -11.98
CA VAL A 182 -6.77 -1.65 -11.45
C VAL A 182 -7.95 -1.34 -12.38
N ALA A 183 -7.71 -1.24 -13.69
CA ALA A 183 -8.79 -1.02 -14.66
C ALA A 183 -9.82 -2.15 -14.62
N THR A 184 -9.36 -3.41 -14.58
CA THR A 184 -10.26 -4.56 -14.41
C THR A 184 -10.99 -4.49 -13.07
N LEU A 185 -10.34 -4.09 -11.97
CA LEU A 185 -10.92 -3.98 -10.63
C LEU A 185 -12.00 -2.89 -10.52
N ASN A 186 -11.92 -1.84 -11.34
CA ASN A 186 -12.95 -0.80 -11.42
C ASN A 186 -14.13 -1.19 -12.31
N GLN A 187 -13.98 -2.17 -13.21
CA GLN A 187 -15.05 -2.57 -14.12
C GLN A 187 -16.27 -3.10 -13.35
N GLY A 188 -17.38 -2.35 -13.38
CA GLY A 188 -18.62 -2.69 -12.67
C GLY A 188 -18.54 -2.54 -11.15
N LEU A 189 -17.54 -1.81 -10.64
CA LEU A 189 -17.45 -1.47 -9.22
C LEU A 189 -18.39 -0.28 -8.92
N MET A 190 -19.02 -0.28 -7.76
CA MET A 190 -19.95 0.78 -7.34
C MET A 190 -19.53 1.37 -6.00
N GLY A 191 -19.66 2.70 -5.85
CA GLY A 191 -19.44 3.44 -4.60
C GLY A 191 -17.98 3.67 -4.19
N ILE A 192 -17.04 2.93 -4.77
CA ILE A 192 -15.59 3.15 -4.63
C ILE A 192 -14.90 2.96 -5.97
N CYS A 193 -13.75 3.61 -6.13
CA CYS A 193 -12.86 3.45 -7.28
C CYS A 193 -11.41 3.27 -6.84
N PHE A 194 -10.62 2.55 -7.64
CA PHE A 194 -9.19 2.39 -7.45
C PHE A 194 -8.42 3.19 -8.52
N SER A 195 -7.29 3.76 -8.16
CA SER A 195 -6.44 4.51 -9.07
C SER A 195 -4.97 4.15 -8.86
N CYS A 196 -4.16 4.22 -9.90
CA CYS A 196 -2.70 4.17 -9.76
C CYS A 196 -2.21 5.61 -9.60
N LYS A 197 -1.47 5.90 -8.52
CA LYS A 197 -0.85 7.20 -8.30
C LYS A 197 0.68 7.12 -8.35
N GLY A 198 1.30 8.29 -8.57
CA GLY A 198 2.75 8.47 -8.76
C GLY A 198 3.24 7.86 -10.07
N ASN A 199 4.56 7.70 -10.20
CA ASN A 199 5.26 6.98 -11.29
C ASN A 199 4.90 5.48 -11.39
N GLY A 200 3.72 5.11 -10.88
CA GLY A 200 3.27 3.75 -10.83
C GLY A 200 3.91 2.99 -9.68
N THR A 201 3.92 3.57 -8.50
CA THR A 201 4.46 2.92 -7.29
C THR A 201 3.38 2.66 -6.25
N SER A 202 2.20 3.25 -6.41
CA SER A 202 1.11 3.11 -5.47
C SER A 202 -0.24 2.86 -6.13
N ILE A 203 -1.13 2.22 -5.38
CA ILE A 203 -2.54 2.03 -5.71
C ILE A 203 -3.34 2.72 -4.61
N SER A 204 -4.18 3.68 -4.98
CA SER A 204 -5.09 4.37 -4.07
C SER A 204 -6.54 3.94 -4.29
N TRP A 205 -7.37 4.13 -3.28
CA TRP A 205 -8.82 4.03 -3.42
C TRP A 205 -9.51 5.32 -2.95
N ALA A 206 -10.67 5.58 -3.53
CA ALA A 206 -11.50 6.71 -3.17
C ALA A 206 -12.98 6.34 -3.25
N LEU A 207 -13.81 7.18 -2.63
CA LEU A 207 -15.24 7.14 -2.86
C LEU A 207 -15.49 7.55 -4.30
N ASP A 208 -16.38 6.81 -4.95
CA ASP A 208 -16.89 7.19 -6.26
C ASP A 208 -18.21 7.92 -6.03
N ASP A 209 -18.20 9.24 -6.20
CA ASP A 209 -19.36 10.10 -5.97
C ASP A 209 -20.42 9.94 -7.08
N GLY A 210 -20.21 9.01 -8.03
CA GLY A 210 -21.13 8.77 -9.13
C GLY A 210 -21.12 9.90 -10.16
N GLN A 211 -20.20 10.85 -10.06
CA GLN A 211 -19.87 11.74 -11.17
C GLN A 211 -19.05 10.94 -12.18
N THR A 212 -19.72 10.04 -12.89
CA THR A 212 -19.25 9.56 -14.18
C THR A 212 -18.79 10.77 -14.97
N SER A 213 -17.50 10.83 -15.26
CA SER A 213 -16.92 11.72 -16.24
C SER A 213 -17.53 11.38 -17.60
N ASP A 214 -18.72 11.92 -17.84
CA ASP A 214 -19.41 11.97 -19.12
C ASP A 214 -18.68 13.04 -19.94
N GLY A 215 -17.58 12.61 -20.55
CA GLY A 215 -16.59 13.47 -21.19
C GLY A 215 -16.18 12.90 -22.55
N GLY A 216 -17.15 12.85 -23.46
CA GLY A 216 -17.02 13.09 -24.89
C GLY A 216 -15.82 12.52 -25.64
N THR A 217 -16.07 11.52 -26.49
CA THR A 217 -15.49 11.49 -27.84
C THR A 217 -16.47 10.81 -28.80
N ALA A 218 -17.34 11.60 -29.43
CA ALA A 218 -17.65 11.45 -30.85
C ALA A 218 -16.86 12.56 -31.56
N PRO A 219 -16.15 12.29 -32.66
CA PRO A 219 -16.77 12.11 -34.00
C PRO A 219 -16.03 11.02 -34.84
N ALA A 220 -16.45 10.56 -36.01
CA ALA A 220 -17.60 10.70 -36.90
C ALA A 220 -17.83 9.33 -37.58
#